data_AF-A0A964DCC9-F1
#
_entry.id   AF-A0A964DCC9-F1
#
_cell.length_a   1.000
_cell.length_b   1.000
_cell.length_c   1.000
_cell.angle_alpha   90.00
_cell.angle_beta   90.00
_cell.angle_gamma   90.00
#
_symmetry.space_group_name_H-M   'P 1'
#
loop_
_entity.id
_entity.type
_entity.pdbx_description
1 polymer ?
#
loop_
_entity_poly.entity_id
_entity_poly.type
_entity_poly.pdbx_seq_one_letter_code
_entity_poly.pdbx_strand_id
1 'polypeptide(L)'
;MTRIEKDSLGEIEVPENMLYGAFTTRASRNFQISGIRAKHEFISSIALIKKAAAIANMKLGLLDSNIGNAIVSAASGIIEGEYRDQFILDVFQA
;
A
#
# COMPACT_ATOMS: atom_id res chain seq x y z
N MET A 1 3.09 -10.06 -18.02
CA MET A 1 4.49 -9.81 -17.66
C MET A 1 4.56 -9.58 -16.15
N THR A 2 5.62 -10.02 -15.49
CA THR A 2 5.80 -9.95 -14.03
C THR A 2 7.11 -9.23 -13.69
N ARG A 3 7.15 -8.57 -12.54
CA ARG A 3 8.37 -8.04 -11.92
C ARG A 3 8.75 -8.85 -10.70
N ILE A 4 10.02 -8.81 -10.32
CA ILE A 4 10.52 -9.46 -9.11
C ILE A 4 10.55 -8.44 -7.98
N GLU A 5 9.87 -8.76 -6.87
CA GLU A 5 9.94 -8.04 -5.61
C GLU A 5 10.70 -8.88 -4.58
N LYS A 6 11.32 -8.24 -3.58
CA LYS A 6 12.12 -8.93 -2.57
C LYS A 6 11.81 -8.41 -1.17
N ASP A 7 11.65 -9.34 -0.24
CA ASP A 7 11.61 -9.08 1.20
C ASP A 7 12.63 -9.97 1.94
N SER A 8 12.56 -10.03 3.27
CA SER A 8 13.45 -10.86 4.09
C SER A 8 13.25 -12.37 3.88
N LEU A 9 12.14 -12.80 3.29
CA LEU A 9 11.86 -14.22 2.98
C LEU A 9 12.34 -14.60 1.56
N GLY A 10 12.90 -13.64 0.82
CA GLY A 10 13.44 -13.84 -0.52
C GLY A 10 12.63 -13.16 -1.60
N GLU A 11 12.81 -13.62 -2.83
CA GLU A 11 12.19 -13.06 -4.03
C GLU A 11 10.77 -13.62 -4.26
N ILE A 12 9.93 -12.83 -4.95
CA ILE A 12 8.58 -13.22 -5.36
C ILE A 12 8.16 -12.45 -6.62
N GLU A 13 7.50 -13.15 -7.54
CA GLU A 13 6.93 -12.52 -8.74
C GLU A 13 5.62 -11.80 -8.45
N VAL A 14 5.48 -10.59 -8.99
CA VAL A 14 4.29 -9.74 -8.90
C VAL A 14 3.90 -9.29 -10.31
N PRO A 15 2.61 -9.30 -10.70
CA PRO A 15 2.18 -8.75 -11.99
C PRO A 15 2.61 -7.29 -12.15
N GLU A 16 3.12 -6.92 -13.33
CA GLU A 16 3.65 -5.56 -13.55
C GLU A 16 2.60 -4.46 -13.39
N ASN A 17 1.33 -4.76 -13.67
CA ASN A 17 0.23 -3.80 -13.58
C ASN A 17 -0.29 -3.58 -12.15
N MET A 18 0.33 -4.20 -11.14
CA MET A 18 -0.07 -4.09 -9.73
C MET A 18 0.91 -3.22 -8.96
N LEU A 19 0.42 -2.33 -8.10
CA LEU A 19 1.21 -1.40 -7.31
C LEU A 19 1.71 -1.98 -5.98
N TYR A 20 1.10 -3.08 -5.50
CA TYR A 20 1.52 -3.74 -4.26
C TYR A 20 2.81 -4.56 -4.44
N GLY A 21 3.53 -4.82 -3.35
CA GLY A 21 4.85 -5.48 -3.37
C GLY A 21 4.88 -6.92 -2.82
N ALA A 22 6.08 -7.35 -2.40
CA ALA A 22 6.33 -8.70 -1.91
C ALA A 22 5.43 -9.11 -0.73
N PHE A 23 5.35 -8.28 0.32
CA PHE A 23 4.58 -8.59 1.53
C PHE A 23 3.09 -8.81 1.24
N THR A 24 2.46 -7.93 0.47
CA THR A 24 1.06 -8.08 0.05
C THR A 24 0.87 -9.34 -0.80
N THR A 25 1.80 -9.61 -1.71
CA THR A 25 1.71 -10.81 -2.55
C THR A 25 1.78 -12.08 -1.71
N ARG A 26 2.70 -12.16 -0.75
CA ARG A 26 2.80 -13.29 0.19
C ARG A 26 1.55 -13.40 1.07
N ALA A 27 1.08 -12.30 1.64
CA ALA A 27 -0.13 -12.29 2.46
C ALA A 27 -1.34 -12.81 1.69
N SER A 28 -1.52 -12.43 0.41
CA SER A 28 -2.62 -12.94 -0.42
C SER A 28 -2.55 -14.46 -0.68
N ARG A 29 -1.35 -15.05 -0.65
CA ARG A 29 -1.16 -16.50 -0.78
C ARG A 29 -1.38 -17.22 0.55
N ASN A 30 -1.04 -16.58 1.66
CA ASN A 30 -1.13 -17.17 2.99
C ASN A 30 -2.52 -17.06 3.63
N PHE A 31 -3.26 -15.98 3.34
CA PHE A 31 -4.52 -15.65 4.00
C PHE A 31 -5.68 -15.62 3.00
N GLN A 32 -6.20 -16.80 2.67
CA GLN A 32 -7.39 -17.00 1.83
C GLN A 32 -8.55 -17.53 2.67
N ILE A 33 -9.04 -16.70 3.60
CA ILE A 33 -9.91 -17.17 4.69
C ILE A 33 -11.39 -16.98 4.35
N SER A 34 -11.81 -15.76 4.03
CA SER A 34 -13.22 -15.39 3.89
C SER A 34 -13.58 -14.80 2.53
N GLY A 35 -12.59 -14.28 1.79
CA GLY A 35 -12.79 -13.50 0.57
C GLY A 35 -13.28 -12.07 0.83
N ILE A 36 -13.48 -11.68 2.10
CA ILE A 36 -13.90 -10.33 2.47
C ILE A 36 -12.68 -9.42 2.46
N ARG A 37 -12.71 -8.36 1.65
CA ARG A 37 -11.65 -7.35 1.59
C ARG A 37 -11.93 -6.19 2.53
N ALA A 38 -10.87 -5.48 2.91
CA ALA A 38 -10.98 -4.25 3.69
C ALA A 38 -11.88 -3.23 2.97
N LYS A 39 -12.77 -2.59 3.74
CA LYS A 39 -13.63 -1.53 3.22
C LYS A 39 -12.82 -0.29 2.88
N HIS A 40 -13.35 0.51 1.94
CA HIS A 40 -12.69 1.73 1.46
C HIS A 40 -12.38 2.72 2.58
N GLU A 41 -13.26 2.85 3.56
CA GLU A 41 -13.11 3.76 4.68
C GLU A 41 -11.91 3.39 5.54
N PHE A 42 -11.68 2.09 5.74
CA PHE A 42 -10.50 1.59 6.45
C PHE A 42 -9.23 1.91 5.68
N ILE A 43 -9.17 1.59 4.39
CA ILE A 43 -8.03 1.90 3.52
C ILE A 43 -7.75 3.42 3.51
N SER A 44 -8.78 4.24 3.36
CA SER A 44 -8.70 5.70 3.35
C SER A 44 -8.16 6.25 4.66
N SER A 45 -8.53 5.66 5.80
CA SER A 45 -8.00 6.07 7.11
C SER A 45 -6.49 5.83 7.21
N ILE A 46 -5.99 4.71 6.68
CA ILE A 46 -4.55 4.41 6.65
C ILE A 46 -3.83 5.38 5.69
N ALA A 47 -4.41 5.65 4.52
CA ALA A 47 -3.87 6.63 3.58
C ALA A 47 -3.79 8.04 4.20
N LEU A 48 -4.81 8.45 4.97
CA LEU A 48 -4.80 9.73 5.70
C LEU A 48 -3.66 9.79 6.72
N ILE A 49 -3.42 8.70 7.47
CA ILE A 49 -2.29 8.61 8.41
C ILE A 49 -0.96 8.79 7.65
N LYS A 50 -0.78 8.12 6.50
CA LYS A 50 0.44 8.23 5.69
C LYS A 50 0.62 9.64 5.12
N LYS A 51 -0.44 10.27 4.63
CA LYS A 51 -0.43 11.68 4.17
C LYS A 51 -0.01 12.61 5.30
N ALA A 52 -0.61 12.49 6.49
CA ALA A 52 -0.28 13.32 7.64
C ALA A 52 1.18 13.12 8.09
N ALA A 53 1.65 11.87 8.15
CA ALA A 53 3.03 11.54 8.52
C ALA A 53 4.04 12.12 7.52
N ALA A 54 3.78 12.03 6.21
CA ALA A 54 4.64 12.62 5.19
C ALA A 54 4.74 14.15 5.35
N ILE A 55 3.61 14.84 5.55
CA ILE A 55 3.58 16.29 5.78
C ILE A 55 4.36 16.66 7.05
N ALA A 56 4.16 15.93 8.15
CA ALA A 56 4.86 16.17 9.40
C ALA A 56 6.38 15.99 9.25
N ASN A 57 6.82 14.91 8.59
CA ASN A 57 8.23 14.63 8.37
C ASN A 57 8.90 15.64 7.43
N MET A 58 8.20 16.11 6.40
CA MET A 58 8.70 17.21 5.56
C MET A 58 8.90 18.50 6.36
N LYS A 59 7.93 18.86 7.23
CA LYS A 59 8.02 20.05 8.09
C LYS A 59 9.19 19.99 9.08
N LEU A 60 9.54 18.79 9.54
CA LEU A 60 10.67 18.56 10.44
C LEU A 60 12.01 18.40 9.69
N GLY A 61 12.02 18.44 8.36
CA GLY A 61 13.21 18.19 7.54
C GLY A 61 13.68 16.74 7.58
N LEU A 62 12.85 15.80 8.05
CA LEU A 62 13.15 14.37 8.14
C LEU A 62 12.82 13.60 6.85
N LEU A 63 12.13 14.26 5.91
CA LEU A 63 11.77 13.71 4.61
C LEU A 63 11.99 14.75 3.52
N ASP A 64 12.68 14.36 2.46
CA ASP A 64 12.86 15.19 1.27
C ASP A 64 11.51 15.62 0.71
N SER A 65 11.41 16.88 0.27
CA SER A 65 10.14 17.46 -0.16
C SER A 65 9.60 16.83 -1.44
N ASN A 66 10.46 16.39 -2.36
CA ASN A 66 10.00 15.74 -3.60
C ASN A 66 9.40 14.37 -3.29
N ILE A 67 10.07 13.59 -2.44
CA ILE A 67 9.57 12.28 -1.99
C ILE A 67 8.28 12.45 -1.19
N GLY A 68 8.25 13.39 -0.23
CA GLY A 68 7.07 13.62 0.59
C GLY A 68 5.86 14.10 -0.19
N ASN A 69 6.04 14.98 -1.18
CA ASN A 69 4.96 15.42 -2.06
C ASN A 69 4.41 14.27 -2.92
N ALA A 70 5.27 13.36 -3.40
CA ALA A 70 4.83 12.17 -4.12
C ALA A 70 3.97 11.25 -3.23
N ILE A 71 4.38 11.04 -1.97
CA ILE A 71 3.60 10.26 -0.99
C ILE A 71 2.24 10.94 -0.71
N VAL A 72 2.22 12.26 -0.53
CA VAL A 72 0.98 13.02 -0.32
C VAL A 72 0.04 12.89 -1.51
N SER A 73 0.56 12.94 -2.74
CA SER A 73 -0.23 12.77 -3.95
C SER A 73 -0.84 11.36 -4.03
N ALA A 74 -0.02 10.33 -3.86
CA ALA A 74 -0.48 8.94 -3.90
C ALA A 74 -1.53 8.64 -2.81
N ALA A 75 -1.29 9.14 -1.58
CA ALA A 75 -2.24 8.99 -0.49
C ALA A 75 -3.56 9.74 -0.75
N SER A 76 -3.53 10.88 -1.44
CA SER A 76 -4.74 11.62 -1.81
C SER A 76 -5.56 10.85 -2.83
N GLY A 77 -4.93 10.28 -3.87
CA GLY A 77 -5.61 9.41 -4.83
C GLY A 77 -6.30 8.21 -4.16
N ILE A 78 -5.62 7.55 -3.22
CA ILE A 78 -6.23 6.44 -2.45
C ILE A 78 -7.48 6.92 -1.68
N ILE A 79 -7.44 8.09 -1.02
CA ILE A 79 -8.58 8.65 -0.28
C ILE A 79 -9.76 8.93 -1.22
N GLU A 80 -9.47 9.47 -2.41
CA GLU A 80 -10.45 9.77 -3.46
C GLU A 80 -11.02 8.50 -4.13
N GLY A 81 -10.48 7.33 -3.80
CA GLY A 81 -10.95 6.04 -4.30
C GLY A 81 -10.26 5.57 -5.57
N GLU A 82 -9.12 6.16 -5.93
CA GLU A 82 -8.20 5.61 -6.91
C GLU A 82 -7.52 4.36 -6.33
N TYR A 83 -7.06 3.46 -7.20
CA TYR A 83 -6.27 2.27 -6.81
C TYR A 83 -6.98 1.25 -5.91
N ARG A 84 -8.32 1.22 -5.89
CA ARG A 84 -9.10 0.26 -5.06
C ARG A 84 -8.73 -1.20 -5.31
N ASP A 85 -8.36 -1.53 -6.54
CA ASP A 85 -7.95 -2.86 -6.97
C ASP A 85 -6.57 -3.28 -6.42
N GLN A 86 -5.81 -2.34 -5.88
CA GLN A 86 -4.48 -2.59 -5.31
C GLN A 86 -4.52 -3.11 -3.86
N PHE A 87 -5.69 -3.09 -3.22
CA PHE A 87 -5.90 -3.58 -1.86
C PHE A 87 -6.63 -4.93 -1.90
N ILE A 88 -5.85 -6.00 -2.07
CA ILE A 88 -6.37 -7.34 -2.38
C ILE A 88 -6.52 -8.28 -1.19
N LEU A 89 -6.10 -7.85 0.01
CA LEU A 89 -5.98 -8.72 1.17
C LEU A 89 -7.32 -8.95 1.88
N ASP A 90 -7.46 -10.16 2.44
CA ASP A 90 -8.56 -10.53 3.31
C ASP A 90 -8.50 -9.72 4.62
N VAL A 91 -9.64 -9.41 5.22
CA VAL A 91 -9.70 -8.73 6.52
C VAL A 91 -9.18 -9.61 7.65
N PHE A 92 -9.24 -10.94 7.51
CA PHE A 92 -8.70 -11.89 8.47
C PHE A 92 -7.25 -12.24 8.13
N GLN A 93 -6.35 -11.32 8.45
CA GLN A 93 -4.90 -11.44 8.29
C GLN A 93 -4.19 -10.98 9.57
N ALA A 94 -2.88 -11.23 9.67
CA ALA A 94 -2.03 -10.85 10.81
C ALA A 94 -1.02 -9.77 10.42
#